data_AF-A0A430H183-F1
#
_entry.id   AF-A0A430H183-F1
#
_cell.length_a   1.000
_cell.length_b   1.000
_cell.length_c   1.000
_cell.angle_alpha   90.00
_cell.angle_beta   90.00
_cell.angle_gamma   90.00
#
_symmetry.space_group_name_H-M   'P 1'
#
loop_
_entity.id
_entity.type
_entity.pdbx_description
1 polymer ?
#
loop_
_entity_poly.entity_id
_entity_poly.type
_entity_poly.pdbx_seq_one_letter_code
_entity_poly.pdbx_strand_id
1 'polypeptide(L)'
;MRIYCDESGNTGLDLLNEAQPIFSIASTNLDADTCSRLVRRLLRQGQTEAKYSKLKGSASGQRALVEFFSAPELTSDTVKFLAADKDYYVITHLVDKLIEPPLHEAGHDLYKDDAHVGLVNLWYFTGHTIFRNGDWRKVKAAFVRALRERNPSAFGAFDDVLGRAAVDSAPENRDFVTGLLLARGRLPEFIGVLDADAFDPANDMFINLINKWMALHPGQLEVVHDQSKPLKRNERFLRSMMQPVSARMIGYGKRKAELPLRVSKFEFADSKDHPQLQLADIVAGAVVDCLLAWSNKRPANDYHKQMQSTRLASLEIDGMLPSIENIVGNNPPGPGESNLVDGAVAFMTEIGATRGQPT
;
A
#
# COMPACT_ATOMS: atom_id res chain seq x y z
N MET A 1 -1.45 11.77 -20.76
CA MET A 1 -2.57 12.06 -19.83
C MET A 1 -2.00 12.70 -18.57
N ARG A 2 -2.68 13.67 -17.97
CA ARG A 2 -2.26 14.27 -16.69
C ARG A 2 -3.06 13.69 -15.53
N ILE A 3 -2.38 13.36 -14.44
CA ILE A 3 -2.95 12.72 -13.25
C ILE A 3 -2.53 13.54 -12.03
N TYR A 4 -3.48 13.73 -11.13
CA TYR A 4 -3.30 14.41 -9.86
C TYR A 4 -3.52 13.42 -8.72
N CYS A 5 -2.58 13.33 -7.78
CA CYS A 5 -2.60 12.35 -6.71
C CYS A 5 -2.51 13.04 -5.34
N ASP A 6 -3.17 12.45 -4.35
CA ASP A 6 -2.96 12.77 -2.95
C ASP A 6 -3.15 11.52 -2.07
N GLU A 7 -2.62 11.57 -0.85
CA GLU A 7 -2.56 10.44 0.07
C GLU A 7 -3.12 10.79 1.45
N SER A 8 -3.67 9.80 2.15
CA SER A 8 -4.12 9.97 3.52
C SER A 8 -3.70 8.82 4.42
N GLY A 9 -3.55 9.13 5.71
CA GLY A 9 -3.21 8.15 6.72
C GLY A 9 -1.76 7.66 6.68
N ASN A 10 -0.80 8.44 6.19
CA ASN A 10 0.62 8.09 6.29
C ASN A 10 1.16 8.29 7.73
N THR A 11 1.80 7.28 8.31
CA THR A 11 2.49 7.34 9.62
C THR A 11 3.96 6.94 9.55
N GLY A 12 4.53 6.90 8.35
CA GLY A 12 5.82 6.31 8.04
C GLY A 12 5.88 4.87 8.54
N LEU A 13 6.91 4.58 9.33
CA LEU A 13 7.13 3.25 9.90
C LEU A 13 6.36 2.97 11.19
N ASP A 14 5.52 3.88 11.67
CA ASP A 14 4.57 3.58 12.74
C ASP A 14 3.35 2.81 12.17
N LEU A 15 3.62 1.63 11.61
CA LEU A 15 2.67 0.83 10.84
C LEU A 15 1.57 0.20 11.71
N LEU A 16 1.81 0.05 13.01
CA LEU A 16 0.84 -0.51 13.96
C LEU A 16 0.06 0.59 14.70
N ASN A 17 0.01 1.81 14.14
CA ASN A 17 -0.74 2.91 14.73
C ASN A 17 -2.25 2.63 14.75
N GLU A 18 -2.80 2.41 15.95
CA GLU A 18 -4.22 2.09 16.13
C GLU A 18 -5.17 3.22 15.69
N ALA A 19 -4.71 4.48 15.75
CA ALA A 19 -5.50 5.63 15.32
C ALA A 19 -5.50 5.83 13.79
N GLN A 20 -4.51 5.28 13.09
CA GLN A 20 -4.38 5.39 11.63
C GLN A 20 -3.91 4.06 11.02
N PRO A 21 -4.73 2.99 11.06
CA PRO A 21 -4.32 1.66 10.62
C PRO A 21 -4.48 1.46 9.10
N ILE A 22 -5.03 2.43 8.37
CA ILE A 22 -5.21 2.40 6.92
C ILE A 22 -4.42 3.56 6.31
N PHE A 23 -3.70 3.28 5.23
CA PHE A 23 -3.15 4.26 4.30
C PHE A 23 -4.00 4.25 3.01
N SER A 24 -4.21 5.39 2.38
CA SER A 24 -4.83 5.47 1.05
C SER A 24 -4.07 6.42 0.15
N ILE A 25 -4.10 6.14 -1.14
CA ILE A 25 -3.70 7.08 -2.19
C ILE A 25 -4.82 7.16 -3.21
N ALA A 26 -5.25 8.37 -3.54
CA ALA A 26 -6.28 8.63 -4.53
C ALA A 26 -5.72 9.46 -5.68
N SER A 27 -6.35 9.36 -6.84
CA SER A 27 -5.99 10.17 -7.99
C SER A 27 -7.15 10.46 -8.91
N THR A 28 -6.95 11.49 -9.74
CA THR A 28 -7.88 11.84 -10.81
C THR A 28 -7.16 12.33 -12.07
N ASN A 29 -7.77 12.07 -13.22
CA ASN A 29 -7.39 12.68 -14.50
C ASN A 29 -8.40 13.75 -14.98
N LEU A 30 -9.37 14.12 -14.14
CA LEU A 30 -10.39 15.12 -14.47
C LEU A 30 -9.74 16.50 -14.67
N ASP A 31 -10.35 17.31 -15.53
CA ASP A 31 -9.91 18.68 -15.78
C ASP A 31 -10.21 19.60 -14.57
N ALA A 32 -9.55 20.76 -14.55
CA ALA A 32 -9.64 21.72 -13.45
C ALA A 32 -11.05 22.29 -13.27
N ASP A 33 -11.81 22.47 -14.34
CA ASP A 33 -13.15 23.06 -14.31
C ASP A 33 -14.16 22.08 -13.70
N THR A 34 -14.08 20.81 -14.10
CA THR A 34 -14.87 19.71 -13.55
C THR A 34 -14.57 19.52 -12.06
N CYS A 35 -13.29 19.42 -11.68
CA CYS A 35 -12.90 19.31 -10.27
C CYS A 35 -13.37 20.53 -9.46
N SER A 36 -13.21 21.75 -10.01
CA SER A 36 -13.68 22.97 -9.36
C SER A 36 -15.19 22.94 -9.12
N ARG A 37 -15.99 22.49 -10.09
CA ARG A 37 -17.45 22.40 -9.95
C ARG A 37 -17.87 21.43 -8.85
N LEU A 38 -17.18 20.29 -8.75
CA LEU A 38 -17.45 19.27 -7.72
C LEU A 38 -17.03 19.76 -6.33
N VAL A 39 -15.80 20.25 -6.18
CA VAL A 39 -15.23 20.68 -4.90
C VAL A 39 -15.93 21.94 -4.36
N ARG A 40 -16.37 22.87 -5.23
CA ARG A 40 -17.10 24.09 -4.81
C ARG A 40 -18.32 23.81 -3.93
N ARG A 41 -19.00 22.67 -4.12
CA ARG A 41 -20.16 22.28 -3.30
C ARG A 41 -19.80 21.89 -1.87
N LEU A 42 -18.52 21.56 -1.64
CA LEU A 42 -17.98 21.20 -0.33
C LEU A 42 -17.49 22.44 0.45
N LEU A 43 -17.21 23.55 -0.24
CA LEU A 43 -16.68 24.76 0.36
C LEU A 43 -17.78 25.58 1.04
N ARG A 44 -17.46 26.14 2.22
CA ARG A 44 -18.26 27.23 2.81
C ARG A 44 -17.81 28.57 2.25
N GLN A 45 -18.63 29.62 2.42
CA GLN A 45 -18.30 30.97 1.98
C GLN A 45 -16.93 31.42 2.52
N GLY A 46 -16.05 31.85 1.60
CA GLY A 46 -14.70 32.31 1.92
C GLY A 46 -13.66 31.20 2.15
N GLN A 47 -14.02 29.93 2.05
CA GLN A 47 -13.05 28.82 2.11
C GLN A 47 -12.47 28.55 0.72
N THR A 48 -11.15 28.37 0.66
CA THR A 48 -10.41 28.04 -0.56
C THR A 48 -10.08 26.55 -0.68
N GLU A 49 -10.23 25.79 0.41
CA GLU A 49 -9.89 24.37 0.49
C GLU A 49 -10.93 23.60 1.30
N ALA A 50 -11.41 22.49 0.75
CA ALA A 50 -12.31 21.57 1.41
C ALA A 50 -11.50 20.53 2.18
N LYS A 51 -11.85 20.24 3.44
CA LYS A 51 -11.18 19.22 4.25
C LYS A 51 -12.15 18.14 4.67
N TYR A 52 -11.88 16.90 4.26
CA TYR A 52 -12.74 15.76 4.56
C TYR A 52 -13.01 15.64 6.07
N SER A 53 -11.96 15.76 6.89
CA SER A 53 -12.03 15.66 8.35
C SER A 53 -12.99 16.66 9.02
N LYS A 54 -13.19 17.83 8.40
CA LYS A 54 -14.14 18.85 8.88
C LYS A 54 -15.55 18.59 8.36
N LEU A 55 -15.69 18.15 7.11
CA LEU A 55 -16.98 17.91 6.45
C LEU A 55 -17.73 16.74 7.09
N LYS A 56 -17.04 15.64 7.40
CA LYS A 56 -17.67 14.47 8.02
C LYS A 56 -18.26 14.73 9.41
N GLY A 57 -17.85 15.82 10.06
CA GLY A 57 -18.25 16.17 11.42
C GLY A 57 -19.62 16.86 11.54
N SER A 58 -20.26 17.27 10.45
CA SER A 58 -21.57 17.91 10.48
C SER A 58 -22.56 17.28 9.50
N ALA A 59 -23.84 17.25 9.84
CA ALA A 59 -24.89 16.70 8.98
C ALA A 59 -24.94 17.37 7.59
N SER A 60 -24.71 18.69 7.54
CA SER A 60 -24.60 19.42 6.27
C SER A 60 -23.41 18.99 5.43
N GLY A 61 -22.24 18.79 6.04
CA GLY A 61 -21.03 18.35 5.35
C GLY A 61 -21.13 16.89 4.89
N GLN A 62 -21.73 16.03 5.71
CA GLN A 62 -22.05 14.64 5.34
C GLN A 62 -22.96 14.56 4.11
N ARG A 63 -24.03 15.38 4.05
CA ARG A 63 -24.89 15.46 2.85
C ARG A 63 -24.12 15.93 1.62
N ALA A 64 -23.28 16.96 1.76
CA ALA A 64 -22.46 17.45 0.66
C ALA A 64 -21.45 16.40 0.16
N LEU A 65 -20.86 15.61 1.07
CA LEU A 65 -19.99 14.49 0.71
C LEU A 65 -20.77 13.39 -0.03
N VAL A 66 -21.96 13.00 0.44
CA VAL A 66 -22.79 12.00 -0.23
C VAL A 66 -23.16 12.46 -1.65
N GLU A 67 -23.51 13.74 -1.82
CA GLU A 67 -23.78 14.31 -3.15
C GLU A 67 -22.53 14.28 -4.04
N PHE A 68 -21.39 14.71 -3.51
CA PHE A 68 -20.10 14.69 -4.22
C PHE A 68 -19.74 13.27 -4.69
N PHE A 69 -19.80 12.26 -3.81
CA PHE A 69 -19.48 10.88 -4.17
C PHE A 69 -20.57 10.21 -5.02
N SER A 70 -21.72 10.84 -5.22
CA SER A 70 -22.75 10.36 -6.13
C SER A 70 -22.59 10.92 -7.56
N ALA A 71 -21.70 11.90 -7.75
CA ALA A 71 -21.58 12.59 -9.03
C ALA A 71 -21.09 11.64 -10.15
N PRO A 72 -21.73 11.68 -11.34
CA PRO A 72 -21.46 10.74 -12.43
C PRO A 72 -20.05 10.82 -12.99
N GLU A 73 -19.34 11.94 -12.77
CA GLU A 73 -17.96 12.12 -13.16
C GLU A 73 -16.98 11.25 -12.36
N LEU A 74 -17.36 10.71 -11.19
CA LEU A 74 -16.53 9.80 -10.42
C LEU A 74 -16.75 8.36 -10.91
N THR A 75 -15.94 7.95 -11.88
CA THR A 75 -15.87 6.56 -12.35
C THR A 75 -14.47 6.03 -12.13
N SER A 76 -14.30 4.71 -12.17
CA SER A 76 -12.97 4.12 -12.09
C SER A 76 -12.07 4.55 -13.26
N ASP A 77 -12.57 5.14 -14.35
CA ASP A 77 -11.73 5.66 -15.44
C ASP A 77 -11.25 7.10 -15.21
N THR A 78 -11.84 7.81 -14.23
CA THR A 78 -11.58 9.23 -13.98
C THR A 78 -11.03 9.52 -12.60
N VAL A 79 -11.44 8.73 -11.60
CA VAL A 79 -11.04 8.84 -10.21
C VAL A 79 -10.81 7.42 -9.68
N LYS A 80 -9.68 7.20 -9.03
CA LYS A 80 -9.33 5.89 -8.50
C LYS A 80 -8.63 6.02 -7.16
N PHE A 81 -8.74 5.01 -6.32
CA PHE A 81 -7.89 4.90 -5.14
C PHE A 81 -7.37 3.49 -4.93
N LEU A 82 -6.25 3.41 -4.21
CA LEU A 82 -5.76 2.20 -3.56
C LEU A 82 -5.73 2.44 -2.06
N ALA A 83 -5.90 1.37 -1.30
CA ALA A 83 -5.75 1.38 0.15
C ALA A 83 -4.83 0.26 0.62
N ALA A 84 -4.10 0.52 1.69
CA ALA A 84 -3.28 -0.46 2.38
C ALA A 84 -3.72 -0.55 3.84
N ASP A 85 -4.07 -1.76 4.26
CA ASP A 85 -4.19 -2.11 5.66
C ASP A 85 -2.78 -2.28 6.22
N LYS A 86 -2.39 -1.42 7.16
CA LYS A 86 -1.00 -1.39 7.61
C LYS A 86 -0.61 -2.63 8.42
N ASP A 87 -1.56 -3.27 9.07
CA ASP A 87 -1.28 -4.54 9.75
C ASP A 87 -1.05 -5.65 8.73
N TYR A 88 -1.88 -5.71 7.68
CA TYR A 88 -1.65 -6.58 6.53
C TYR A 88 -0.32 -6.29 5.82
N TYR A 89 0.04 -5.01 5.69
CA TYR A 89 1.30 -4.56 5.11
C TYR A 89 2.52 -5.04 5.93
N VAL A 90 2.45 -4.95 7.26
CA VAL A 90 3.47 -5.50 8.17
C VAL A 90 3.64 -7.01 7.97
N ILE A 91 2.53 -7.74 7.86
CA ILE A 91 2.56 -9.19 7.65
C ILE A 91 3.10 -9.54 6.26
N THR A 92 2.81 -8.71 5.25
CA THR A 92 3.40 -8.84 3.92
C THR A 92 4.91 -8.78 4.00
N HIS A 93 5.48 -7.78 4.71
CA HIS A 93 6.94 -7.69 4.90
C HIS A 93 7.53 -8.82 5.75
N LEU A 94 6.80 -9.35 6.74
CA LEU A 94 7.23 -10.54 7.46
C LEU A 94 7.38 -11.74 6.52
N VAL A 95 6.38 -11.98 5.67
CA VAL A 95 6.42 -13.09 4.71
C VAL A 95 7.49 -12.85 3.65
N ASP A 96 7.43 -11.71 2.98
CA ASP A 96 8.26 -11.35 1.82
C ASP A 96 9.74 -11.20 2.17
N LYS A 97 10.07 -10.68 3.37
CA LYS A 97 11.46 -10.42 3.75
C LYS A 97 12.07 -11.44 4.69
N LEU A 98 11.26 -12.18 5.46
CA LEU A 98 11.80 -13.12 6.44
C LEU A 98 11.41 -14.58 6.19
N ILE A 99 10.32 -14.87 5.48
CA ILE A 99 9.91 -16.26 5.24
C ILE A 99 10.27 -16.72 3.83
N GLU A 100 9.99 -15.89 2.83
CA GLU A 100 10.25 -16.24 1.43
C GLU A 100 11.73 -16.48 1.14
N PRO A 101 12.68 -15.62 1.54
CA PRO A 101 14.09 -15.81 1.17
C PRO A 101 14.70 -17.14 1.65
N PRO A 102 14.60 -17.54 2.94
CA PRO A 102 15.15 -18.83 3.36
C PRO A 102 14.40 -20.04 2.79
N LEU A 103 13.10 -19.92 2.47
CA LEU A 103 12.38 -20.99 1.78
C LEU A 103 12.82 -21.12 0.32
N HIS A 104 13.05 -20.00 -0.35
CA HIS A 104 13.57 -19.98 -1.71
C HIS A 104 14.96 -20.62 -1.80
N GLU A 105 15.86 -20.28 -0.86
CA GLU A 105 17.16 -20.93 -0.71
C GLU A 105 17.05 -22.45 -0.52
N ALA A 106 15.98 -22.91 0.15
CA ALA A 106 15.66 -24.32 0.32
C ALA A 106 14.91 -24.95 -0.88
N GLY A 107 14.71 -24.22 -1.98
CA GLY A 107 14.05 -24.69 -3.20
C GLY A 107 12.52 -24.52 -3.23
N HIS A 108 11.96 -23.73 -2.32
CA HIS A 108 10.53 -23.43 -2.23
C HIS A 108 10.22 -21.97 -2.57
N ASP A 109 9.75 -21.71 -3.79
CA ASP A 109 9.35 -20.38 -4.25
C ASP A 109 7.91 -20.04 -3.83
N LEU A 110 7.74 -19.09 -2.90
CA LEU A 110 6.42 -18.63 -2.46
C LEU A 110 5.76 -17.63 -3.43
N TYR A 111 6.50 -17.04 -4.37
CA TYR A 111 5.89 -16.17 -5.38
C TYR A 111 5.09 -16.98 -6.40
N LYS A 112 5.50 -18.22 -6.65
CA LYS A 112 4.75 -19.15 -7.50
C LYS A 112 3.33 -19.35 -6.97
N ASP A 113 2.36 -19.29 -7.88
CA ASP A 113 0.93 -19.48 -7.60
C ASP A 113 0.35 -18.49 -6.56
N ASP A 114 1.05 -17.39 -6.25
CA ASP A 114 0.71 -16.45 -5.18
C ASP A 114 0.65 -17.08 -3.77
N ALA A 115 1.47 -18.10 -3.50
CA ALA A 115 1.50 -18.75 -2.18
C ALA A 115 1.85 -17.77 -1.04
N HIS A 116 2.73 -16.79 -1.28
CA HIS A 116 3.02 -15.70 -0.36
C HIS A 116 1.77 -14.87 -0.02
N VAL A 117 0.94 -14.51 -1.00
CA VAL A 117 -0.34 -13.79 -0.75
C VAL A 117 -1.27 -14.64 0.11
N GLY A 118 -1.35 -15.93 -0.19
CA GLY A 118 -2.12 -16.89 0.60
C GLY A 118 -1.67 -16.94 2.06
N LEU A 119 -0.35 -17.01 2.27
CA LEU A 119 0.26 -17.04 3.60
C LEU A 119 0.03 -15.75 4.38
N VAL A 120 0.15 -14.58 3.73
CA VAL A 120 -0.14 -13.28 4.36
C VAL A 120 -1.60 -13.22 4.82
N ASN A 121 -2.56 -13.62 3.97
CA ASN A 121 -3.98 -13.64 4.35
C ASN A 121 -4.25 -14.61 5.49
N LEU A 122 -3.67 -15.82 5.42
CA LEU A 122 -3.78 -16.80 6.50
C LEU A 122 -3.26 -16.20 7.81
N TRP A 123 -2.09 -15.58 7.82
CA TRP A 123 -1.48 -14.97 9.01
C TRP A 123 -2.24 -13.75 9.51
N TYR A 124 -2.83 -12.95 8.61
CA TYR A 124 -3.69 -11.83 9.00
C TYR A 124 -4.89 -12.32 9.81
N PHE A 125 -5.59 -13.35 9.35
CA PHE A 125 -6.79 -13.86 10.03
C PHE A 125 -6.48 -14.80 11.21
N THR A 126 -5.39 -15.56 11.15
CA THR A 126 -5.10 -16.64 12.12
C THR A 126 -3.83 -16.44 12.94
N GLY A 127 -3.04 -15.38 12.71
CA GLY A 127 -1.78 -15.17 13.42
C GLY A 127 -1.92 -15.15 14.95
N HIS A 128 -3.07 -14.71 15.46
CA HIS A 128 -3.40 -14.72 16.90
C HIS A 128 -3.72 -16.11 17.47
N THR A 129 -4.09 -17.09 16.63
CA THR A 129 -4.25 -18.49 17.03
C THR A 129 -2.94 -19.27 16.90
N ILE A 130 -2.10 -18.90 15.92
CA ILE A 130 -0.74 -19.42 15.74
C ILE A 130 0.14 -18.98 16.93
N PHE A 131 0.28 -17.67 17.13
CA PHE A 131 1.02 -17.05 18.24
C PHE A 131 0.04 -16.53 19.30
N ARG A 132 -0.24 -17.38 20.30
CA ARG A 132 -1.28 -17.19 21.32
C ARG A 132 -0.90 -16.14 22.37
N ASN A 133 -1.77 -15.89 23.35
CA ASN A 133 -1.48 -15.08 24.55
C ASN A 133 -0.96 -13.66 24.27
N GLY A 134 -1.36 -13.09 23.13
CA GLY A 134 -0.91 -11.78 22.68
C GLY A 134 0.49 -11.75 22.06
N ASP A 135 1.14 -12.91 21.89
CA ASP A 135 2.48 -12.99 21.31
C ASP A 135 2.50 -12.56 19.85
N TRP A 136 1.41 -12.76 19.10
CA TRP A 136 1.31 -12.22 17.75
C TRP A 136 1.51 -10.70 17.70
N ARG A 137 0.92 -9.98 18.66
CA ARG A 137 1.09 -8.52 18.78
C ARG A 137 2.54 -8.18 19.13
N LYS A 138 3.18 -8.94 20.02
CA LYS A 138 4.57 -8.72 20.44
C LYS A 138 5.54 -8.96 19.28
N VAL A 139 5.36 -10.03 18.51
CA VAL A 139 6.17 -10.35 17.33
C VAL A 139 6.08 -9.22 16.30
N LYS A 140 4.86 -8.80 15.93
CA LYS A 140 4.68 -7.67 15.01
C LYS A 140 5.28 -6.36 15.54
N ALA A 141 5.12 -6.06 16.82
CA ALA A 141 5.70 -4.87 17.43
C ALA A 141 7.24 -4.90 17.43
N ALA A 142 7.84 -6.04 17.76
CA ALA A 142 9.29 -6.23 17.71
C ALA A 142 9.83 -6.13 16.27
N PHE A 143 9.08 -6.65 15.29
CA PHE A 143 9.43 -6.52 13.88
C PHE A 143 9.39 -5.07 13.41
N VAL A 144 8.31 -4.32 13.70
CA VAL A 144 8.22 -2.90 13.36
C VAL A 144 9.31 -2.09 14.06
N ARG A 145 9.67 -2.44 15.30
CA ARG A 145 10.85 -1.86 15.97
C ARG A 145 12.14 -2.14 15.19
N ALA A 146 12.36 -3.37 14.74
CA ALA A 146 13.51 -3.74 13.91
C ALA A 146 13.57 -2.94 12.60
N LEU A 147 12.44 -2.75 11.91
CA LEU A 147 12.36 -1.92 10.69
C LEU A 147 12.74 -0.45 10.94
N ARG A 148 12.38 0.08 12.12
CA ARG A 148 12.63 1.49 12.49
C ARG A 148 14.05 1.74 12.95
N GLU A 149 14.54 0.90 13.85
CA GLU A 149 15.79 1.11 14.57
C GLU A 149 17.01 0.53 13.85
N ARG A 150 16.83 -0.56 13.08
CA ARG A 150 17.82 -1.17 12.18
C ARG A 150 19.21 -1.34 12.78
N ASN A 151 19.27 -1.79 14.02
CA ASN A 151 20.52 -2.01 14.74
C ASN A 151 20.53 -3.39 15.41
N PRO A 152 21.71 -3.89 15.84
CA PRO A 152 21.83 -5.23 16.43
C PRO A 152 20.92 -5.45 17.65
N SER A 153 20.65 -4.42 18.45
CA SER A 153 19.77 -4.54 19.63
C SER A 153 18.31 -4.77 19.22
N ALA A 154 17.82 -4.03 18.22
CA ALA A 154 16.45 -4.20 17.72
C ALA A 154 16.26 -5.56 17.02
N PHE A 155 17.25 -6.01 16.26
CA PHE A 155 17.23 -7.31 15.60
C PHE A 155 17.27 -8.47 16.60
N GLY A 156 18.17 -8.43 17.59
CA GLY A 156 18.22 -9.44 18.65
C GLY A 156 16.94 -9.47 19.48
N ALA A 157 16.34 -8.31 19.76
CA ALA A 157 15.06 -8.25 20.47
C ALA A 157 13.91 -8.91 19.68
N PHE A 158 13.90 -8.79 18.35
CA PHE A 158 12.94 -9.53 17.52
C PHE A 158 13.16 -11.03 17.63
N ASP A 159 14.40 -11.51 17.50
CA ASP A 159 14.73 -12.93 17.62
C ASP A 159 14.33 -13.52 18.97
N ASP A 160 14.53 -12.79 20.06
CA ASP A 160 14.16 -13.21 21.42
C ASP A 160 12.64 -13.27 21.63
N VAL A 161 11.90 -12.31 21.05
CA VAL A 161 10.43 -12.31 21.10
C VAL A 161 9.87 -13.47 20.27
N LEU A 162 10.39 -13.65 19.06
CA LEU A 162 9.98 -14.74 18.17
C LEU A 162 10.28 -16.11 18.78
N GLY A 163 11.47 -16.30 19.35
CA GLY A 163 11.87 -17.56 19.98
C GLY A 163 10.96 -17.95 21.15
N ARG A 164 10.57 -16.99 21.99
CA ARG A 164 9.61 -17.23 23.09
C ARG A 164 8.22 -17.56 22.56
N ALA A 165 7.72 -16.76 21.62
CA ALA A 165 6.41 -16.97 21.00
C ALA A 165 6.32 -18.35 20.31
N ALA A 166 7.42 -18.79 19.70
CA ALA A 166 7.51 -20.09 19.05
C ALA A 166 7.42 -21.28 20.03
N VAL A 167 8.07 -21.17 21.20
CA VAL A 167 7.99 -22.21 22.26
C VAL A 167 6.58 -22.33 22.80
N ASP A 168 5.87 -21.21 22.94
CA ASP A 168 4.51 -21.16 23.46
C ASP A 168 3.44 -21.54 22.42
N SER A 169 3.84 -21.71 21.15
CA SER A 169 2.94 -22.08 20.05
C SER A 169 2.54 -23.56 20.13
N ALA A 170 1.29 -23.85 19.78
CA ALA A 170 0.75 -25.21 19.82
C ALA A 170 1.45 -26.14 18.79
N PRO A 171 1.64 -27.44 19.07
CA PRO A 171 2.34 -28.36 18.17
C PRO A 171 1.81 -28.39 16.74
N GLU A 172 0.49 -28.27 16.57
CA GLU A 172 -0.19 -28.23 15.27
C GLU A 172 0.15 -27.00 14.43
N ASN A 173 0.69 -25.93 15.03
CA ASN A 173 1.06 -24.69 14.35
C ASN A 173 2.56 -24.58 14.07
N ARG A 174 3.36 -25.59 14.41
CA ARG A 174 4.83 -25.53 14.32
C ARG A 174 5.35 -25.26 12.92
N ASP A 175 4.69 -25.77 11.89
CA ASP A 175 5.12 -25.56 10.50
C ASP A 175 5.04 -24.08 10.12
N PHE A 176 3.95 -23.39 10.52
CA PHE A 176 3.82 -21.94 10.31
C PHE A 176 4.88 -21.15 11.07
N VAL A 177 5.15 -21.54 12.32
CA VAL A 177 6.17 -20.88 13.15
C VAL A 177 7.58 -21.10 12.57
N THR A 178 7.85 -22.30 12.03
CA THR A 178 9.16 -22.68 11.49
C THR A 178 9.58 -21.78 10.34
N GLY A 179 8.66 -21.43 9.44
CA GLY A 179 8.95 -20.52 8.33
C GLY A 179 9.60 -19.21 8.78
N LEU A 180 9.09 -18.61 9.85
CA LEU A 180 9.66 -17.35 10.38
C LEU A 180 10.93 -17.58 11.23
N LEU A 181 11.05 -18.73 11.89
CA LEU A 181 12.26 -19.10 12.64
C LEU A 181 13.49 -19.31 11.74
N LEU A 182 13.29 -19.65 10.46
CA LEU A 182 14.41 -19.78 9.51
C LEU A 182 15.18 -18.47 9.29
N ALA A 183 14.55 -17.31 9.50
CA ALA A 183 15.21 -16.01 9.43
C ALA A 183 15.86 -15.56 10.74
N ARG A 184 15.79 -16.35 11.82
CA ARG A 184 16.37 -15.98 13.11
C ARG A 184 17.87 -15.71 12.96
N GLY A 185 18.33 -14.55 13.43
CA GLY A 185 19.72 -14.12 13.31
C GLY A 185 20.12 -13.59 11.93
N ARG A 186 19.21 -13.58 10.94
CA ARG A 186 19.47 -13.15 9.55
C ARG A 186 18.81 -11.81 9.20
N LEU A 187 18.22 -11.11 10.17
CA LEU A 187 17.62 -9.78 9.94
C LEU A 187 18.61 -8.75 9.33
N PRO A 188 19.90 -8.70 9.71
CA PRO A 188 20.87 -7.81 9.05
C PRO A 188 21.02 -8.08 7.55
N GLU A 189 20.91 -9.35 7.15
CA GLU A 189 21.03 -9.80 5.76
C GLU A 189 19.79 -9.41 4.95
N PHE A 190 18.60 -9.69 5.47
CA PHE A 190 17.36 -9.51 4.69
C PHE A 190 16.76 -8.11 4.76
N ILE A 191 16.89 -7.43 5.89
CA ILE A 191 16.27 -6.11 6.14
C ILE A 191 17.33 -5.04 6.31
N GLY A 192 18.49 -5.38 6.89
CA GLY A 192 19.57 -4.43 7.15
C GLY A 192 20.10 -3.75 5.89
N VAL A 193 20.01 -4.40 4.72
CA VAL A 193 20.47 -3.89 3.41
C VAL A 193 19.49 -2.91 2.74
N LEU A 194 18.23 -2.83 3.19
CA LEU A 194 17.18 -2.03 2.55
C LEU A 194 17.01 -0.68 3.24
N ASP A 195 16.84 0.42 2.53
CA ASP A 195 16.51 1.71 3.15
C ASP A 195 15.22 1.63 3.99
N ALA A 196 15.15 2.41 5.08
CA ALA A 196 14.01 2.36 6.00
C ALA A 196 12.70 2.73 5.27
N ASP A 197 12.82 3.57 4.26
CA ASP A 197 11.75 4.01 3.37
C ASP A 197 11.17 2.92 2.47
N ALA A 198 11.87 1.80 2.30
CA ALA A 198 11.35 0.63 1.58
C ALA A 198 10.14 0.00 2.28
N PHE A 199 9.92 0.34 3.56
CA PHE A 199 8.82 -0.16 4.37
C PHE A 199 7.71 0.89 4.60
N ASP A 200 7.74 2.02 3.88
CA ASP A 200 6.66 3.00 3.86
C ASP A 200 5.68 2.69 2.71
N PRO A 201 4.38 2.48 2.98
CA PRO A 201 3.41 2.08 1.95
C PRO A 201 3.23 3.13 0.85
N ALA A 202 3.60 4.40 1.07
CA ALA A 202 3.43 5.45 0.07
C ALA A 202 4.10 5.11 -1.27
N ASN A 203 5.32 4.58 -1.25
CA ASN A 203 6.07 4.27 -2.47
C ASN A 203 5.40 3.15 -3.27
N ASP A 204 5.09 2.04 -2.61
CA ASP A 204 4.52 0.86 -3.26
C ASP A 204 3.12 1.15 -3.80
N MET A 205 2.31 1.88 -3.04
CA MET A 205 0.97 2.29 -3.46
C MET A 205 1.00 3.31 -4.59
N PHE A 206 1.96 4.25 -4.59
CA PHE A 206 2.16 5.16 -5.71
C PHE A 206 2.55 4.41 -6.99
N ILE A 207 3.53 3.51 -6.93
CA ILE A 207 3.98 2.71 -8.08
C ILE A 207 2.82 1.86 -8.62
N ASN A 208 2.04 1.22 -7.75
CA ASN A 208 0.89 0.43 -8.16
C ASN A 208 -0.19 1.32 -8.80
N LEU A 209 -0.54 2.46 -8.18
CA LEU A 209 -1.52 3.39 -8.74
C LEU A 209 -1.15 3.86 -10.15
N ILE A 210 0.12 4.19 -10.40
CA ILE A 210 0.61 4.57 -11.73
C ILE A 210 0.47 3.40 -12.72
N ASN A 211 0.80 2.18 -12.33
CA ASN A 211 0.59 0.99 -13.16
C ASN A 211 -0.88 0.81 -13.57
N LYS A 212 -1.82 1.08 -12.67
CA LYS A 212 -3.26 0.99 -12.99
C LYS A 212 -3.72 2.05 -13.98
N TRP A 213 -3.12 3.24 -13.97
CA TRP A 213 -3.34 4.24 -15.02
C TRP A 213 -2.69 3.86 -16.35
N MET A 214 -1.48 3.31 -16.31
CA MET A 214 -0.77 2.81 -17.49
C MET A 214 -1.55 1.70 -18.20
N ALA A 215 -2.18 0.79 -17.45
CA ALA A 215 -3.02 -0.27 -18.01
C ALA A 215 -4.25 0.27 -18.78
N LEU A 216 -4.78 1.44 -18.40
CA LEU A 216 -5.91 2.07 -19.08
C LEU A 216 -5.48 3.02 -20.22
N HIS A 217 -4.27 3.56 -20.16
CA HIS A 217 -3.82 4.58 -21.10
C HIS A 217 -2.48 4.19 -21.74
N PRO A 218 -2.39 3.96 -23.06
CA PRO A 218 -1.19 3.44 -23.73
C PRO A 218 -0.05 4.46 -23.93
N GLY A 219 -0.25 5.74 -23.60
CA GLY A 219 0.75 6.80 -23.72
C GLY A 219 1.44 7.20 -22.41
N GLN A 220 2.23 8.27 -22.47
CA GLN A 220 2.92 8.86 -21.32
C GLN A 220 1.96 9.57 -20.36
N LEU A 221 2.35 9.58 -19.07
CA LEU A 221 1.65 10.20 -17.96
C LEU A 221 2.43 11.41 -17.44
N GLU A 222 1.72 12.49 -17.15
CA GLU A 222 2.22 13.61 -16.36
C GLU A 222 1.58 13.52 -14.99
N VAL A 223 2.38 13.32 -13.94
CA VAL A 223 1.91 13.07 -12.59
C VAL A 223 2.23 14.27 -11.71
N VAL A 224 1.19 14.82 -11.07
CA VAL A 224 1.30 15.84 -10.04
C VAL A 224 0.82 15.22 -8.74
N HIS A 225 1.67 15.18 -7.72
CA HIS A 225 1.27 14.78 -6.38
C HIS A 225 1.13 16.02 -5.48
N ASP A 226 0.25 16.02 -4.49
CA ASP A 226 0.33 17.01 -3.42
C ASP A 226 1.64 16.84 -2.63
N GLN A 227 2.00 17.79 -1.77
CA GLN A 227 3.23 17.74 -0.99
C GLN A 227 3.32 16.47 -0.12
N SER A 228 4.12 15.50 -0.55
CA SER A 228 4.34 14.24 0.17
C SER A 228 5.80 14.13 0.62
N LYS A 229 6.00 14.15 1.94
CA LYS A 229 7.32 13.89 2.56
C LYS A 229 7.92 12.52 2.17
N PRO A 230 7.18 11.39 2.24
CA PRO A 230 7.74 10.08 1.93
C PRO A 230 8.11 9.96 0.44
N LEU A 231 7.26 10.42 -0.48
CA LEU A 231 7.58 10.40 -1.91
C LEU A 231 8.72 11.35 -2.26
N LYS A 232 8.80 12.53 -1.61
CA LYS A 232 9.91 13.46 -1.80
C LYS A 232 11.25 12.87 -1.37
N ARG A 233 11.27 12.16 -0.24
CA ARG A 233 12.47 11.45 0.26
C ARG A 233 12.90 10.33 -0.69
N ASN A 234 11.95 9.70 -1.38
CA ASN A 234 12.20 8.62 -2.35
C ASN A 234 12.26 9.07 -3.81
N GLU A 235 12.25 10.38 -4.09
CA GLU A 235 12.10 10.91 -5.44
C GLU A 235 13.17 10.37 -6.41
N ARG A 236 14.42 10.22 -5.94
CA ARG A 236 15.50 9.63 -6.75
C ARG A 236 15.18 8.20 -7.21
N PHE A 237 14.64 7.38 -6.31
CA PHE A 237 14.23 6.01 -6.61
C PHE A 237 13.00 5.97 -7.53
N LEU A 238 11.99 6.79 -7.26
CA LEU A 238 10.81 6.87 -8.13
C LEU A 238 11.21 7.29 -9.56
N ARG A 239 12.14 8.24 -9.70
CA ARG A 239 12.65 8.67 -11.01
C ARG A 239 13.52 7.63 -11.71
N SER A 240 14.18 6.72 -10.98
CA SER A 240 14.88 5.59 -11.62
C SER A 240 13.87 4.60 -12.23
N MET A 241 12.69 4.45 -11.63
CA MET A 241 11.60 3.64 -12.20
C MET A 241 10.99 4.22 -13.48
N MET A 242 11.30 5.48 -13.83
CA MET A 242 10.73 6.21 -14.97
C MET A 242 11.74 6.33 -16.14
N GLN A 243 12.88 5.64 -16.07
CA GLN A 243 13.91 5.73 -17.11
C GLN A 243 13.41 5.19 -18.46
N PRO A 244 13.80 5.77 -19.61
CA PRO A 244 13.32 5.39 -20.93
C PRO A 244 14.02 4.13 -21.46
N VAL A 245 13.95 3.02 -20.72
CA VAL A 245 14.43 1.69 -21.14
C VAL A 245 13.30 0.86 -21.74
N SER A 246 13.65 -0.28 -22.35
CA SER A 246 12.68 -1.17 -22.97
C SER A 246 11.64 -1.67 -21.97
N ALA A 247 10.37 -1.51 -22.34
CA ALA A 247 9.24 -1.96 -21.53
C ALA A 247 9.25 -3.48 -21.35
N ARG A 248 8.89 -3.93 -20.15
CA ARG A 248 8.70 -5.33 -19.79
C ARG A 248 7.52 -5.46 -18.84
N MET A 249 6.86 -6.61 -18.93
CA MET A 249 5.88 -7.03 -17.95
C MET A 249 6.57 -7.93 -16.92
N ILE A 250 6.34 -7.65 -15.65
CA ILE A 250 6.79 -8.46 -14.52
C ILE A 250 5.58 -8.93 -13.71
N GLY A 251 5.74 -10.03 -12.96
CA GLY A 251 4.67 -10.65 -12.19
C GLY A 251 3.89 -11.70 -12.97
N TYR A 252 2.96 -12.36 -12.27
CA TYR A 252 2.22 -13.52 -12.79
C TYR A 252 0.74 -13.19 -13.01
N GLY A 253 0.16 -13.80 -14.06
CA GLY A 253 -1.25 -13.69 -14.45
C GLY A 253 -1.88 -12.31 -14.25
N LYS A 254 -2.76 -12.14 -13.25
CA LYS A 254 -3.48 -10.87 -12.98
C LYS A 254 -2.66 -9.85 -12.17
N ARG A 255 -1.62 -10.29 -11.46
CA ARG A 255 -0.74 -9.47 -10.61
C ARG A 255 0.52 -9.09 -11.38
N LYS A 256 0.32 -8.37 -12.48
CA LYS A 256 1.39 -7.89 -13.36
C LYS A 256 1.58 -6.39 -13.26
N ALA A 257 2.81 -5.95 -13.44
CA ALA A 257 3.20 -4.56 -13.54
C ALA A 257 4.07 -4.34 -14.79
N GLU A 258 3.94 -3.18 -15.40
CA GLU A 258 4.77 -2.73 -16.50
C GLU A 258 5.91 -1.86 -15.94
N LEU A 259 7.15 -2.15 -16.35
CA LEU A 259 8.31 -1.29 -16.10
C LEU A 259 9.01 -0.97 -17.42
N PRO A 260 9.58 0.25 -17.59
CA PRO A 260 9.54 1.38 -16.66
C PRO A 260 8.14 2.00 -16.53
N LEU A 261 7.92 2.78 -15.48
CA LEU A 261 6.73 3.62 -15.36
C LEU A 261 6.73 4.65 -16.50
N ARG A 262 5.66 4.68 -17.31
CA ARG A 262 5.48 5.62 -18.43
C ARG A 262 5.10 7.01 -17.94
N VAL A 263 5.95 7.60 -17.10
CA VAL A 263 5.78 8.94 -16.52
C VAL A 263 6.81 9.88 -17.13
N SER A 264 6.35 10.81 -17.98
CA SER A 264 7.21 11.81 -18.62
C SER A 264 7.51 13.01 -17.71
N LYS A 265 6.63 13.27 -16.73
CA LYS A 265 6.78 14.37 -15.78
C LYS A 265 6.25 13.96 -14.42
N PHE A 266 7.04 14.20 -13.38
CA PHE A 266 6.65 13.95 -11.98
C PHE A 266 6.96 15.20 -11.15
N GLU A 267 5.93 15.81 -10.57
CA GLU A 267 6.00 17.08 -9.85
C GLU A 267 5.18 17.07 -8.56
N PHE A 268 5.55 17.96 -7.65
CA PHE A 268 4.78 18.25 -6.44
C PHE A 268 4.16 19.65 -6.55
N ALA A 269 2.92 19.83 -6.13
CA ALA A 269 2.25 21.14 -6.11
C ALA A 269 1.46 21.34 -4.81
N ASP A 270 0.83 22.51 -4.60
CA ASP A 270 -0.03 22.80 -3.45
C ASP A 270 -1.51 22.69 -3.88
N SER A 271 -2.33 22.02 -3.06
CA SER A 271 -3.76 21.80 -3.32
C SER A 271 -4.57 23.10 -3.45
N LYS A 272 -4.08 24.23 -2.91
CA LYS A 272 -4.73 25.55 -3.03
C LYS A 272 -4.80 26.03 -4.48
N ASP A 273 -3.83 25.65 -5.30
CA ASP A 273 -3.71 26.09 -6.69
C ASP A 273 -4.29 25.05 -7.68
N HIS A 274 -4.65 23.87 -7.18
CA HIS A 274 -5.08 22.74 -8.00
C HIS A 274 -6.34 22.07 -7.45
N PRO A 275 -7.55 22.35 -8.00
CA PRO A 275 -8.79 21.72 -7.56
C PRO A 275 -8.77 20.19 -7.74
N GLN A 276 -7.97 19.66 -8.67
CA GLN A 276 -7.77 18.23 -8.83
C GLN A 276 -7.08 17.58 -7.62
N LEU A 277 -6.12 18.26 -7.00
CA LEU A 277 -5.48 17.79 -5.77
C LEU A 277 -6.47 17.83 -4.60
N GLN A 278 -7.32 18.87 -4.50
CA GLN A 278 -8.39 18.88 -3.50
C GLN A 278 -9.39 17.74 -3.70
N LEU A 279 -9.73 17.40 -4.94
CA LEU A 279 -10.55 16.23 -5.22
C LEU A 279 -9.87 14.96 -4.72
N ALA A 280 -8.58 14.78 -5.02
CA ALA A 280 -7.80 13.63 -4.56
C ALA A 280 -7.73 13.56 -3.03
N ASP A 281 -7.49 14.67 -2.31
CA ASP A 281 -7.50 14.73 -0.82
C ASP A 281 -8.83 14.25 -0.25
N ILE A 282 -9.95 14.78 -0.77
CA ILE A 282 -11.29 14.42 -0.31
C ILE A 282 -11.55 12.92 -0.50
N VAL A 283 -11.14 12.35 -1.64
CA VAL A 283 -11.28 10.91 -1.92
C VAL A 283 -10.38 10.12 -0.97
N ALA A 284 -9.09 10.44 -0.85
CA ALA A 284 -8.15 9.73 0.01
C ALA A 284 -8.60 9.72 1.48
N GLY A 285 -9.03 10.88 1.99
CA GLY A 285 -9.56 11.01 3.35
C GLY A 285 -10.87 10.24 3.58
N ALA A 286 -11.78 10.25 2.60
CA ALA A 286 -13.04 9.50 2.68
C ALA A 286 -12.82 7.98 2.68
N VAL A 287 -11.89 7.49 1.85
CA VAL A 287 -11.52 6.08 1.78
C VAL A 287 -11.08 5.57 3.15
N VAL A 288 -10.16 6.27 3.83
CA VAL A 288 -9.67 5.84 5.15
C VAL A 288 -10.82 5.70 6.14
N ASP A 289 -11.70 6.70 6.21
CA ASP A 289 -12.80 6.72 7.18
C ASP A 289 -13.88 5.68 6.87
N CYS A 290 -14.28 5.57 5.60
CA CYS A 290 -15.30 4.63 5.16
C CYS A 290 -14.80 3.19 5.26
N LEU A 291 -13.57 2.89 4.85
CA LEU A 291 -13.01 1.54 5.01
C LEU A 291 -12.92 1.12 6.47
N LEU A 292 -12.55 2.03 7.38
CA LEU A 292 -12.56 1.74 8.82
C LEU A 292 -13.96 1.38 9.33
N ALA A 293 -14.99 2.10 8.89
CA ALA A 293 -16.37 1.80 9.25
C ALA A 293 -16.88 0.50 8.62
N TRP A 294 -16.62 0.28 7.32
CA TRP A 294 -17.12 -0.88 6.57
C TRP A 294 -16.42 -2.18 6.94
N SER A 295 -15.17 -2.12 7.40
CA SER A 295 -14.41 -3.27 7.92
C SER A 295 -14.62 -3.53 9.42
N ASN A 296 -15.58 -2.83 10.06
CA ASN A 296 -15.86 -2.91 11.50
C ASN A 296 -14.66 -2.55 12.41
N LYS A 297 -13.63 -1.88 11.89
CA LYS A 297 -12.53 -1.33 12.68
C LYS A 297 -12.94 -0.08 13.46
N ARG A 298 -14.03 0.57 13.04
CA ARG A 298 -14.69 1.66 13.77
C ARG A 298 -16.21 1.52 13.69
N PRO A 299 -16.97 2.03 14.67
CA PRO A 299 -18.42 2.05 14.60
C PRO A 299 -18.90 2.83 13.37
N ALA A 300 -19.70 2.16 12.53
CA ALA A 300 -20.41 2.82 11.44
C ALA A 300 -21.57 3.68 11.98
N ASN A 301 -21.96 4.69 11.21
CA ASN A 301 -23.12 5.54 11.48
C ASN A 301 -23.93 5.68 10.18
N ASP A 302 -25.03 6.43 10.20
CA ASP A 302 -25.90 6.55 9.03
C ASP A 302 -25.21 7.24 7.83
N TYR A 303 -24.24 8.11 8.07
CA TYR A 303 -23.41 8.67 7.01
C TYR A 303 -22.58 7.57 6.30
N HIS A 304 -21.91 6.70 7.05
CA HIS A 304 -21.14 5.59 6.47
C HIS A 304 -22.01 4.62 5.66
N LYS A 305 -23.26 4.40 6.08
CA LYS A 305 -24.23 3.59 5.32
C LYS A 305 -24.64 4.29 4.02
N GLN A 306 -24.91 5.60 4.06
CA GLN A 306 -25.22 6.37 2.84
C GLN A 306 -24.07 6.35 1.85
N MET A 307 -22.82 6.43 2.33
CA MET A 307 -21.62 6.34 1.49
C MET A 307 -21.52 5.03 0.71
N GLN A 308 -22.05 3.91 1.23
CA GLN A 308 -22.07 2.62 0.50
C GLN A 308 -22.95 2.67 -0.76
N SER A 309 -23.96 3.55 -0.77
CA SER A 309 -24.85 3.77 -1.92
C SER A 309 -24.29 4.78 -2.92
N THR A 310 -23.13 5.39 -2.63
CA THR A 310 -22.44 6.31 -3.55
C THR A 310 -21.48 5.56 -4.45
N ARG A 311 -20.76 6.29 -5.31
CA ARG A 311 -19.77 5.70 -6.21
C ARG A 311 -18.44 5.37 -5.53
N LEU A 312 -18.22 5.78 -4.27
CA LEU A 312 -16.93 5.62 -3.59
C LEU A 312 -16.40 4.19 -3.70
N ALA A 313 -17.18 3.17 -3.35
CA ALA A 313 -16.73 1.77 -3.41
C ALA A 313 -16.31 1.33 -4.84
N SER A 314 -16.95 1.88 -5.87
CA SER A 314 -16.62 1.57 -7.28
C SER A 314 -15.33 2.23 -7.78
N LEU A 315 -14.74 3.15 -7.01
CA LEU A 315 -13.46 3.79 -7.34
C LEU A 315 -12.26 2.96 -6.86
N GLU A 316 -12.49 1.91 -6.06
CA GLU A 316 -11.46 0.97 -5.65
C GLU A 316 -11.00 0.15 -6.85
N ILE A 317 -9.69 0.13 -7.11
CA ILE A 317 -9.12 -0.58 -8.26
C ILE A 317 -8.15 -1.70 -7.86
N ASP A 318 -7.55 -1.58 -6.68
CA ASP A 318 -6.61 -2.52 -6.09
C ASP A 318 -6.26 -2.07 -4.65
N GLY A 319 -5.45 -2.85 -3.95
CA GLY A 319 -4.90 -2.46 -2.67
C GLY A 319 -4.18 -3.59 -1.94
N MET A 320 -3.64 -3.26 -0.78
CA MET A 320 -3.09 -4.22 0.17
C MET A 320 -4.07 -4.41 1.31
N LEU A 321 -5.21 -5.03 0.98
CA LEU A 321 -6.28 -5.34 1.90
C LEU A 321 -6.41 -6.86 2.09
N PRO A 322 -6.70 -7.33 3.31
CA PRO A 322 -6.91 -8.75 3.59
C PRO A 322 -8.20 -9.27 2.94
N SER A 323 -8.15 -10.45 2.35
CA SER A 323 -9.31 -11.18 1.83
C SER A 323 -9.16 -12.69 2.03
N ILE A 324 -10.21 -13.33 2.57
CA ILE A 324 -10.27 -14.78 2.74
C ILE A 324 -10.23 -15.50 1.37
N GLU A 325 -10.76 -14.86 0.33
CA GLU A 325 -10.75 -15.40 -1.04
C GLU A 325 -9.34 -15.56 -1.61
N ASN A 326 -8.38 -14.79 -1.09
CA ASN A 326 -6.98 -14.80 -1.51
C ASN A 326 -6.10 -15.77 -0.71
N ILE A 327 -6.67 -16.60 0.18
CA ILE A 327 -5.90 -17.62 0.93
C ILE A 327 -5.38 -18.72 0.01
N VAL A 328 -6.18 -19.13 -0.98
CA VAL A 328 -5.80 -20.17 -1.94
C VAL A 328 -5.17 -19.53 -3.16
N GLY A 329 -3.90 -19.88 -3.41
CA GLY A 329 -3.17 -19.46 -4.59
C GLY A 329 -3.80 -19.97 -5.89
N ASN A 330 -3.91 -19.11 -6.90
CA ASN A 330 -4.42 -19.48 -8.22
C ASN A 330 -3.88 -18.53 -9.31
N ASN A 331 -2.56 -18.46 -9.44
CA ASN A 331 -1.89 -17.57 -10.37
C ASN A 331 -0.56 -18.14 -10.87
N PRO A 332 -0.60 -19.22 -11.67
CA PRO A 332 0.62 -19.89 -12.12
C PRO A 332 1.46 -19.01 -13.04
N PRO A 333 2.80 -19.11 -12.97
CA PRO A 333 3.68 -18.39 -13.87
C PRO A 333 3.50 -18.87 -15.32
N GLY A 334 3.38 -17.91 -16.23
CA GLY A 334 3.45 -18.16 -17.67
C GLY A 334 4.89 -18.42 -18.15
N PRO A 335 5.08 -18.96 -19.37
CA PRO A 335 6.41 -19.19 -19.93
C PRO A 335 7.24 -17.88 -20.01
N GLY A 336 8.42 -17.88 -19.36
CA GLY A 336 9.35 -16.74 -19.37
C GLY A 336 8.97 -15.58 -18.44
N GLU A 337 7.92 -15.71 -17.63
CA GLU A 337 7.56 -14.71 -16.63
C GLU A 337 8.47 -14.81 -15.40
N SER A 338 8.78 -13.66 -14.79
CA SER A 338 9.42 -13.55 -13.49
C SER A 338 8.44 -12.95 -12.49
N ASN A 339 8.57 -13.29 -11.20
CA ASN A 339 7.78 -12.64 -10.16
C ASN A 339 8.10 -11.12 -10.09
N LEU A 340 7.28 -10.38 -9.34
CA LEU A 340 7.41 -8.92 -9.22
C LEU A 340 8.76 -8.51 -8.59
N VAL A 341 9.25 -9.27 -7.60
CA VAL A 341 10.49 -8.95 -6.88
C VAL A 341 11.70 -9.12 -7.79
N ASP A 342 11.87 -10.30 -8.39
CA ASP A 342 12.98 -10.61 -9.29
C ASP A 342 12.95 -9.74 -10.55
N GLY A 343 11.76 -9.53 -11.11
CA GLY A 343 11.56 -8.65 -12.26
C GLY A 343 11.96 -7.20 -11.96
N ALA A 344 11.61 -6.68 -10.78
CA ALA A 344 12.00 -5.35 -10.34
C ALA A 344 13.51 -5.28 -10.06
N VAL A 345 14.11 -6.28 -9.41
CA VAL A 345 15.57 -6.33 -9.17
C VAL A 345 16.34 -6.36 -10.48
N ALA A 346 15.92 -7.18 -11.45
CA ALA A 346 16.54 -7.24 -12.77
C ALA A 346 16.46 -5.89 -13.50
N PHE A 347 15.29 -5.24 -13.47
CA PHE A 347 15.11 -3.89 -14.00
C PHE A 347 16.03 -2.87 -13.31
N MET A 348 16.07 -2.85 -11.98
CA MET A 348 16.89 -1.92 -11.19
C MET A 348 18.39 -2.12 -11.45
N THR A 349 18.82 -3.36 -11.68
CA THR A 349 20.21 -3.71 -12.02
C THR A 349 20.58 -3.16 -13.40
N GLU A 350 19.72 -3.34 -14.39
CA GLU A 350 19.94 -2.85 -15.76
C GLU A 350 20.12 -1.33 -15.82
N ILE A 351 19.34 -0.59 -15.03
CA ILE A 351 19.43 0.88 -15.00
C ILE A 351 20.49 1.40 -14.02
N GLY A 352 21.29 0.51 -13.40
CA GLY A 352 22.34 0.87 -12.45
C GLY A 352 21.83 1.53 -11.16
N ALA A 353 20.61 1.20 -10.74
CA ALA A 353 19.94 1.81 -9.58
C ALA A 353 19.74 0.85 -8.39
N THR A 354 20.39 -0.31 -8.40
CA THR A 354 20.32 -1.29 -7.29
C THR A 354 20.59 -0.63 -5.94
N ARG A 355 19.59 -0.69 -5.06
CA ARG A 355 19.76 -0.33 -3.64
C ARG A 355 20.59 -1.43 -2.98
N GLY A 356 21.82 -1.10 -2.59
CA GLY A 356 22.60 -1.90 -1.63
C GLY A 356 23.34 -3.13 -2.15
N GLN A 357 24.22 -3.00 -3.17
CA GLN A 357 25.41 -3.85 -3.14
C GLN A 357 26.38 -3.28 -2.08
N PRO A 358 26.83 -4.07 -1.10
CA PRO A 358 28.03 -3.72 -0.37
C PRO A 358 29.19 -3.70 -1.36
N THR A 359 30.03 -2.67 -1.26
CA THR A 359 31.42 -2.83 -1.72
C THR A 359 32.16 -3.71 -0.73
#